data_AF-A0A2R4N032-F1
#
_entry.id   AF-A0A2R4N032-F1
#
_cell.length_a   1.000
_cell.length_b   1.000
_cell.length_c   1.000
_cell.angle_alpha   90.00
_cell.angle_beta   90.00
_cell.angle_gamma   90.00
#
_symmetry.space_group_name_H-M   'P 1'
#
loop_
_entity.id
_entity.type
_entity.pdbx_description
1 polymer ?
#
loop_
_entity_poly.entity_id
_entity_poly.type
_entity_poly.pdbx_seq_one_letter_code
_entity_poly.pdbx_strand_id
1 'polypeptide(L)'
;MKVQGIAKAIVDKLLETSNRLGQGRNCGVFGLVNEQGIIDCITPLVEGGISGLPLRQLLKYICNMEGRPVIEGLMSLPDNAVFIITRPGKSGLITDVSGINFFGCSVVAIGIKHKRVAGIGYIDVRPDYFDLGTKAERVDLDILAADNMDEERRVLQASNELAQRFLYLSEPVSVVETELKPWPGPFCQQNWQLQRFEVNTIAKELAQELVVKSTEVGQGREVAVIGIVDEKGHVTGMGKPVVGGMGYIPSRLIASSAVDISGRSLKEIYAKLVPENAVFVHTHPGGTGVMHMGDAMAGPGTWGRPIIAIGHDQDGNIKGATVIEVREEIFRLADEDEKISQEFFQAETPEAEAEIRNRKFGIAQEFTALCKAIELV
;
A
#
# COMPACT_ATOMS: atom_id res chain seq x y z
N MET A 1 18.12 5.85 -13.56
CA MET A 1 19.59 5.77 -13.32
C MET A 1 19.84 4.56 -12.43
N LYS A 2 20.85 3.72 -12.71
CA LYS A 2 21.16 2.55 -11.87
C LYS A 2 21.95 2.96 -10.63
N VAL A 3 21.58 2.42 -9.46
CA VAL A 3 22.34 2.64 -8.21
C VAL A 3 23.62 1.80 -8.24
N GLN A 4 24.76 2.46 -8.03
CA GLN A 4 26.10 1.87 -7.95
C GLN A 4 26.65 1.89 -6.52
N GLY A 5 26.22 2.85 -5.71
CA GLY A 5 26.68 2.96 -4.33
C GLY A 5 25.79 3.86 -3.47
N ILE A 6 26.02 3.79 -2.16
CA ILE A 6 25.38 4.62 -1.15
C ILE A 6 26.44 5.29 -0.28
N ALA A 7 26.28 6.59 -0.01
CA ALA A 7 27.21 7.32 0.84
C ALA A 7 27.26 6.71 2.24
N LYS A 8 28.47 6.49 2.76
CA LYS A 8 28.70 5.94 4.10
C LYS A 8 27.94 6.70 5.19
N ALA A 9 27.94 8.03 5.12
CA ALA A 9 27.23 8.88 6.08
C ALA A 9 25.72 8.58 6.16
N ILE A 10 25.08 8.19 5.05
CA ILE A 10 23.66 7.79 5.04
C ILE A 10 23.46 6.48 5.79
N VAL A 11 24.33 5.49 5.50
CA VAL A 11 24.29 4.16 6.13
C VAL A 11 24.51 4.29 7.63
N ASP A 12 25.51 5.06 8.05
CA ASP A 12 25.84 5.25 9.46
C ASP A 12 24.68 5.95 10.20
N LYS A 13 24.06 6.98 9.59
CA LYS A 13 22.91 7.69 10.17
C LYS A 13 21.68 6.79 10.33
N LEU A 14 21.38 5.94 9.34
CA LEU A 14 20.29 4.96 9.39
C LEU A 14 20.55 3.87 10.44
N LEU A 15 21.80 3.37 10.52
CA LEU A 15 22.23 2.40 11.53
C LEU A 15 22.08 2.97 12.94
N GLU A 16 22.60 4.17 13.20
CA GLU A 16 22.51 4.84 14.50
C GLU A 16 21.06 5.04 14.90
N THR A 17 20.24 5.56 13.98
CA THR A 17 18.81 5.77 14.22
C THR A 17 18.12 4.46 14.57
N SER A 18 18.28 3.40 13.77
CA SER A 18 17.63 2.12 14.04
C SER A 18 18.10 1.48 15.35
N ASN A 19 19.39 1.59 15.69
CA ASN A 19 19.92 1.14 16.98
C ASN A 19 19.31 1.92 18.16
N ARG A 20 19.06 3.23 18.00
CA ARG A 20 18.37 4.06 18.99
C ARG A 20 16.90 3.66 19.16
N LEU A 21 16.19 3.39 18.06
CA LEU A 21 14.78 2.99 18.13
C LEU A 21 14.58 1.66 18.86
N GLY A 22 15.48 0.69 18.65
CA GLY A 22 15.38 -0.63 19.25
C GLY A 22 14.12 -1.39 18.83
N GLN A 23 13.80 -2.47 19.56
CA GLN A 23 12.51 -3.20 19.47
C GLN A 23 12.11 -3.67 18.06
N GLY A 24 13.07 -3.84 17.15
CA GLY A 24 12.77 -4.25 15.78
C GLY A 24 12.20 -3.14 14.89
N ARG A 25 12.14 -1.89 15.37
CA ARG A 25 11.58 -0.75 14.62
C ARG A 25 12.48 -0.33 13.47
N ASN A 26 11.88 -0.24 12.28
CA ASN A 26 12.54 0.30 11.11
C ASN A 26 12.56 1.83 11.13
N CYS A 27 13.37 2.39 10.25
CA CYS A 27 13.32 3.78 9.83
C CYS A 27 13.57 3.83 8.32
N GLY A 28 13.13 4.89 7.68
CA GLY A 28 13.34 5.05 6.25
C GLY A 28 13.35 6.49 5.78
N VAL A 29 13.79 6.64 4.53
CA VAL A 29 13.97 7.91 3.81
C VAL A 29 13.77 7.68 2.32
N PHE A 30 13.56 8.76 1.58
CA PHE A 30 13.89 8.77 0.16
C PHE A 30 15.32 9.29 -0.02
N GLY A 31 16.13 8.55 -0.77
CA GLY A 31 17.41 9.01 -1.27
C GLY A 31 17.30 9.54 -2.69
N LEU A 32 18.29 10.33 -3.11
CA LEU A 32 18.43 10.79 -4.49
C LEU A 32 19.73 10.23 -5.08
N VAL A 33 19.61 9.67 -6.28
CA VAL A 33 20.75 9.14 -7.03
C VAL A 33 21.35 10.26 -7.88
N ASN A 34 22.65 10.50 -7.74
CA ASN A 34 23.39 11.46 -8.55
C ASN A 34 23.80 10.87 -9.92
N GLU A 35 24.44 11.66 -10.76
CA GLU A 35 24.87 11.27 -12.12
C GLU A 35 25.87 10.10 -12.12
N GLN A 36 26.62 9.90 -11.04
CA GLN A 36 27.56 8.80 -10.86
C GLN A 36 26.88 7.52 -10.36
N GLY A 37 25.55 7.52 -10.18
CA GLY A 37 24.82 6.39 -9.63
C GLY A 37 24.96 6.25 -8.12
N ILE A 38 25.44 7.28 -7.42
CA ILE A 38 25.64 7.26 -5.96
C ILE A 38 24.46 7.94 -5.28
N ILE A 39 23.93 7.31 -4.24
CA ILE A 39 22.98 7.94 -3.33
C ILE A 39 23.76 8.83 -2.37
N ASP A 40 23.71 10.15 -2.58
CA ASP A 40 24.49 11.14 -1.83
C ASP A 40 23.62 12.24 -1.18
N CYS A 41 22.30 12.09 -1.24
CA CYS A 41 21.32 12.99 -0.62
C CYS A 41 20.12 12.19 -0.13
N ILE A 42 19.56 12.55 1.02
CA ILE A 42 18.36 11.92 1.61
C ILE A 42 17.40 12.97 2.15
N THR A 43 16.11 12.66 2.13
CA THR A 43 15.11 13.37 2.93
C THR A 43 15.42 13.23 4.42
N PRO A 44 14.80 14.04 5.30
CA PRO A 44 14.79 13.75 6.72
C PRO A 44 14.24 12.34 7.00
N LEU A 45 14.74 11.73 8.09
CA LEU A 45 14.37 10.38 8.52
C LEU A 45 12.95 10.34 9.07
N VAL A 46 12.27 9.25 8.77
CA VAL A 46 11.01 8.89 9.40
C VAL A 46 11.22 7.60 10.20
N GLU A 47 10.79 7.62 11.45
CA GLU A 47 10.82 6.46 12.34
C GLU A 47 9.59 5.59 12.12
N GLY A 48 9.75 4.26 12.20
CA GLY A 48 8.63 3.32 12.16
C GLY A 48 7.75 3.42 13.40
N GLY A 49 6.43 3.29 13.20
CA GLY A 49 5.42 3.11 14.23
C GLY A 49 4.94 1.65 14.32
N ILE A 50 3.87 1.42 15.10
CA ILE A 50 3.26 0.08 15.26
C ILE A 50 2.91 -0.55 13.91
N SER A 51 2.34 0.23 13.00
CA SER A 51 1.89 -0.21 11.68
C SER A 51 3.02 -0.27 10.63
N GLY A 52 4.29 -0.15 11.04
CA GLY A 52 5.42 -0.05 10.14
C GLY A 52 5.81 1.39 9.83
N LEU A 53 6.34 1.65 8.63
CA LEU A 53 6.89 2.96 8.28
C LEU A 53 5.78 3.92 7.83
N PRO A 54 5.59 5.07 8.51
CA PRO A 54 4.59 6.08 8.15
C PRO A 54 4.80 6.65 6.75
N LEU A 55 3.93 6.29 5.81
CA LEU A 55 4.07 6.61 4.39
C LEU A 55 3.74 8.08 4.12
N ARG A 56 2.68 8.60 4.74
CA ARG A 56 2.29 10.00 4.55
C ARG A 56 3.35 10.92 5.14
N GLN A 57 3.91 10.56 6.30
CA GLN A 57 5.05 11.29 6.86
C GLN A 57 6.34 11.20 6.04
N LEU A 58 6.59 10.13 5.30
CA LEU A 58 7.71 10.09 4.36
C LEU A 58 7.48 11.06 3.20
N LEU A 59 6.28 11.01 2.62
CA LEU A 59 5.91 11.82 1.46
C LEU A 59 5.79 13.30 1.80
N LYS A 60 5.52 13.68 3.06
CA LYS A 60 5.52 15.09 3.50
C LYS A 60 6.83 15.82 3.25
N TYR A 61 7.95 15.08 3.20
CA TYR A 61 9.25 15.67 2.87
C TYR A 61 9.44 15.87 1.37
N ILE A 62 8.67 15.16 0.54
CA ILE A 62 8.68 15.25 -0.92
C ILE A 62 7.70 16.34 -1.39
N CYS A 63 6.50 16.39 -0.83
CA CYS A 63 5.46 17.35 -1.20
C CYS A 63 4.52 17.65 -0.01
N ASN A 64 3.63 18.65 -0.15
CA ASN A 64 2.55 18.82 0.82
C ASN A 64 1.57 17.64 0.73
N MET A 65 1.32 16.96 1.85
CA MET A 65 0.40 15.82 1.96
C MET A 65 -0.95 16.16 2.61
N GLU A 66 -1.11 17.40 3.08
CA GLU A 66 -2.37 17.89 3.66
C GLU A 66 -3.50 17.77 2.64
N GLY A 67 -4.56 17.04 3.03
CA GLY A 67 -5.72 16.86 2.18
C GLY A 67 -5.49 15.98 0.94
N ARG A 68 -4.40 15.21 0.85
CA ARG A 68 -4.04 14.41 -0.35
C ARG A 68 -3.94 12.91 -0.07
N PRO A 69 -4.32 12.03 -1.00
CA PRO A 69 -4.04 10.59 -0.91
C PRO A 69 -2.57 10.26 -1.16
N VAL A 70 -2.15 9.04 -0.78
CA VAL A 70 -0.76 8.59 -0.94
C VAL A 70 -0.30 8.65 -2.41
N ILE A 71 -1.15 8.28 -3.37
CA ILE A 71 -0.80 8.27 -4.80
C ILE A 71 -0.39 9.65 -5.33
N GLU A 72 -1.00 10.75 -4.87
CA GLU A 72 -0.60 12.10 -5.26
C GLU A 72 0.80 12.45 -4.75
N GLY A 73 1.14 11.98 -3.54
CA GLY A 73 2.50 12.09 -3.02
C GLY A 73 3.50 11.24 -3.79
N LEU A 74 3.13 10.01 -4.16
CA LEU A 74 3.97 9.13 -4.98
C LEU A 74 4.28 9.76 -6.34
N MET A 75 3.32 10.45 -6.95
CA MET A 75 3.50 11.17 -8.22
C MET A 75 4.42 12.39 -8.11
N SER A 76 4.67 12.89 -6.90
CA SER A 76 5.62 13.97 -6.64
C SER A 76 7.07 13.49 -6.45
N LEU A 77 7.31 12.17 -6.41
CA LEU A 77 8.67 11.62 -6.31
C LEU A 77 9.46 11.91 -7.60
N PRO A 78 10.69 12.44 -7.50
CA PRO A 78 11.54 12.64 -8.67
C PRO A 78 12.00 11.30 -9.26
N ASP A 79 12.32 11.29 -10.55
CA ASP A 79 12.71 10.08 -11.29
C ASP A 79 13.99 9.41 -10.76
N ASN A 80 14.84 10.16 -10.03
CA ASN A 80 16.06 9.65 -9.40
C ASN A 80 15.86 9.31 -7.91
N ALA A 81 14.63 9.25 -7.41
CA ALA A 81 14.35 8.81 -6.05
C ALA A 81 14.63 7.32 -5.87
N VAL A 82 15.07 6.96 -4.67
CA VAL A 82 15.22 5.58 -4.20
C VAL A 82 14.63 5.48 -2.80
N PHE A 83 13.81 4.46 -2.53
CA PHE A 83 13.28 4.23 -1.19
C PHE A 83 14.30 3.45 -0.36
N ILE A 84 14.72 4.00 0.78
CA ILE A 84 15.73 3.39 1.66
C ILE A 84 15.08 3.06 2.99
N ILE A 85 15.25 1.82 3.45
CA ILE A 85 14.67 1.34 4.71
C ILE A 85 15.66 0.49 5.51
N THR A 86 15.65 0.61 6.83
CA THR A 86 16.35 -0.33 7.70
C THR A 86 15.51 -1.57 7.97
N ARG A 87 16.16 -2.73 8.09
CA ARG A 87 15.54 -4.00 8.43
C ARG A 87 16.23 -4.60 9.67
N PRO A 88 15.84 -4.18 10.88
CA PRO A 88 16.36 -4.75 12.12
C PRO A 88 16.13 -6.26 12.20
N GLY A 89 17.13 -7.01 12.67
CA GLY A 89 17.09 -8.47 12.76
C GLY A 89 17.31 -9.19 11.42
N LYS A 90 17.48 -8.46 10.30
CA LYS A 90 17.65 -9.03 8.95
C LYS A 90 19.02 -8.65 8.36
N SER A 91 19.43 -9.34 7.29
CA SER A 91 20.71 -9.12 6.59
C SER A 91 20.66 -8.02 5.53
N GLY A 92 19.49 -7.45 5.23
CA GLY A 92 19.30 -6.48 4.15
C GLY A 92 18.82 -7.11 2.84
N LEU A 93 18.71 -8.45 2.81
CA LEU A 93 18.08 -9.17 1.70
C LEU A 93 16.63 -8.69 1.50
N ILE A 94 16.28 -8.42 0.25
CA ILE A 94 14.92 -8.06 -0.16
C ILE A 94 14.30 -9.32 -0.73
N THR A 95 13.20 -9.78 -0.12
CA THR A 95 12.59 -11.09 -0.38
C THR A 95 11.17 -10.97 -0.92
N ASP A 96 10.87 -9.83 -1.52
CA ASP A 96 9.59 -9.46 -2.09
C ASP A 96 9.79 -8.29 -3.07
N VAL A 97 8.77 -7.98 -3.86
CA VAL A 97 8.78 -6.88 -4.84
C VAL A 97 7.80 -5.77 -4.47
N SER A 98 7.24 -5.80 -3.25
CA SER A 98 6.15 -4.90 -2.84
C SER A 98 6.58 -3.43 -2.87
N GLY A 99 7.78 -3.13 -2.37
CA GLY A 99 8.31 -1.76 -2.33
C GLY A 99 8.47 -1.14 -3.73
N ILE A 100 9.15 -1.84 -4.66
CA ILE A 100 9.32 -1.32 -6.02
C ILE A 100 7.98 -1.21 -6.76
N ASN A 101 7.07 -2.15 -6.50
CA ASN A 101 5.74 -2.18 -7.11
C ASN A 101 4.88 -1.01 -6.63
N PHE A 102 4.92 -0.70 -5.33
CA PHE A 102 4.13 0.37 -4.73
C PHE A 102 4.69 1.76 -5.07
N PHE A 103 5.97 2.00 -4.81
CA PHE A 103 6.57 3.33 -5.00
C PHE A 103 6.92 3.64 -6.46
N GLY A 104 7.08 2.61 -7.31
CA GLY A 104 7.54 2.78 -8.69
C GLY A 104 8.98 3.29 -8.79
N CYS A 105 9.78 3.14 -7.73
CA CYS A 105 11.20 3.50 -7.68
C CYS A 105 12.02 2.35 -7.06
N SER A 106 13.33 2.38 -7.24
CA SER A 106 14.22 1.34 -6.72
C SER A 106 14.22 1.34 -5.19
N VAL A 107 14.53 0.20 -4.57
CA VAL A 107 14.53 0.04 -3.11
C VAL A 107 15.89 -0.41 -2.60
N VAL A 108 16.35 0.20 -1.51
CA VAL A 108 17.55 -0.19 -0.75
C VAL A 108 17.14 -0.61 0.66
N ALA A 109 17.53 -1.81 1.07
CA ALA A 109 17.29 -2.33 2.40
C ALA A 109 18.61 -2.51 3.16
N ILE A 110 18.75 -1.82 4.29
CA ILE A 110 19.91 -1.91 5.17
C ILE A 110 19.60 -2.88 6.30
N GLY A 111 20.22 -4.06 6.27
CA GLY A 111 20.09 -5.06 7.32
C GLY A 111 20.88 -4.71 8.56
N ILE A 112 20.27 -4.85 9.74
CA ILE A 112 20.92 -4.55 11.01
C ILE A 112 20.87 -5.78 11.92
N LYS A 113 22.04 -6.31 12.27
CA LYS A 113 22.20 -7.41 13.24
C LYS A 113 23.29 -7.04 14.24
N HIS A 114 23.08 -7.40 15.51
CA HIS A 114 24.04 -7.14 16.59
C HIS A 114 24.55 -5.68 16.61
N LYS A 115 23.62 -4.74 16.38
CA LYS A 115 23.87 -3.29 16.31
C LYS A 115 24.84 -2.85 15.19
N ARG A 116 25.04 -3.67 14.17
CA ARG A 116 25.92 -3.39 13.02
C ARG A 116 25.18 -3.64 11.71
N VAL A 117 25.67 -3.03 10.63
CA VAL A 117 25.21 -3.36 9.27
C VAL A 117 25.60 -4.80 8.96
N ALA A 118 24.60 -5.62 8.65
CA ALA A 118 24.78 -7.01 8.24
C ALA A 118 24.91 -7.14 6.71
N GLY A 119 24.33 -6.21 5.97
CA GLY A 119 24.35 -6.16 4.51
C GLY A 119 23.41 -5.08 4.00
N ILE A 120 23.58 -4.71 2.73
CA ILE A 120 22.76 -3.71 2.04
C ILE A 120 22.29 -4.34 0.74
N GLY A 121 21.00 -4.66 0.67
CA GLY A 121 20.37 -5.18 -0.54
C GLY A 121 19.73 -4.05 -1.34
N TYR A 122 19.71 -4.22 -2.66
CA TYR A 122 19.10 -3.32 -3.60
C TYR A 122 18.31 -4.09 -4.64
N ILE A 123 17.15 -3.55 -4.99
CA ILE A 123 16.35 -4.05 -6.09
C ILE A 123 16.01 -2.88 -6.99
N ASP A 124 16.33 -3.02 -8.27
CA ASP A 124 16.01 -2.02 -9.28
C ASP A 124 14.59 -2.21 -9.80
N VAL A 125 14.07 -1.17 -10.45
CA VAL A 125 12.76 -1.23 -11.11
C VAL A 125 12.88 -2.02 -12.41
N ARG A 126 12.15 -3.13 -12.50
CA ARG A 126 12.07 -3.94 -13.71
C ARG A 126 10.64 -4.41 -14.01
N PRO A 127 10.19 -4.38 -15.28
CA PRO A 127 8.86 -4.84 -15.67
C PRO A 127 8.53 -6.25 -15.17
N ASP A 128 9.46 -7.19 -15.31
CA ASP A 128 9.25 -8.59 -14.92
C ASP A 128 9.07 -8.76 -13.40
N TYR A 129 9.54 -7.81 -12.58
CA TYR A 129 9.32 -7.85 -11.13
C TYR A 129 7.91 -7.43 -10.74
N PHE A 130 7.25 -6.58 -11.53
CA PHE A 130 5.85 -6.27 -11.30
C PHE A 130 4.95 -7.46 -11.61
N ASP A 131 5.27 -8.19 -12.67
CA ASP A 131 4.56 -9.43 -13.02
C ASP A 131 4.77 -10.52 -11.96
N LEU A 132 5.95 -10.58 -11.33
CA LEU A 132 6.18 -11.40 -10.14
C LEU A 132 5.30 -11.00 -8.97
N GLY A 133 5.07 -9.70 -8.76
CA GLY A 133 4.12 -9.19 -7.76
C GLY A 133 2.69 -9.66 -8.04
N THR A 134 2.26 -9.60 -9.31
CA THR A 134 0.95 -10.15 -9.72
C THR A 134 0.88 -11.65 -9.45
N LYS A 135 1.94 -12.40 -9.76
CA LYS A 135 2.00 -13.85 -9.51
C LYS A 135 1.92 -14.15 -8.01
N ALA A 136 2.57 -13.36 -7.17
CA ALA A 136 2.51 -13.51 -5.71
C ALA A 136 1.07 -13.35 -5.21
N GLU A 137 0.39 -12.27 -5.59
CA GLU A 137 -1.01 -12.03 -5.21
C GLU A 137 -1.94 -13.17 -5.67
N ARG A 138 -1.72 -13.73 -6.87
CA ARG A 138 -2.51 -14.88 -7.35
C ARG A 138 -2.25 -16.14 -6.54
N VAL A 139 -0.99 -16.46 -6.27
CA VAL A 139 -0.64 -17.65 -5.48
C VAL A 139 -1.23 -17.55 -4.07
N ASP A 140 -1.19 -16.38 -3.44
CA ASP A 140 -1.78 -16.18 -2.11
C ASP A 140 -3.29 -16.44 -2.11
N LEU A 141 -4.00 -16.05 -3.18
CA LEU A 141 -5.42 -16.35 -3.35
C LEU A 141 -5.69 -17.81 -3.70
N ASP A 142 -4.84 -18.43 -4.52
CA ASP A 142 -4.96 -19.84 -4.88
C ASP A 142 -4.77 -20.74 -3.64
N ILE A 143 -3.93 -20.34 -2.67
CA ILE A 143 -3.77 -21.07 -1.39
C ILE A 143 -5.09 -21.06 -0.63
N LEU A 144 -5.76 -19.90 -0.57
CA LEU A 144 -7.05 -19.75 0.10
C LEU A 144 -8.18 -20.48 -0.63
N ALA A 145 -8.05 -20.67 -1.94
CA ALA A 145 -9.04 -21.30 -2.79
C ALA A 145 -8.91 -22.84 -2.87
N ALA A 146 -7.82 -23.41 -2.35
CA ALA A 146 -7.55 -24.83 -2.50
C ALA A 146 -8.59 -25.69 -1.73
N ASP A 147 -9.29 -26.55 -2.44
CA ASP A 147 -10.40 -27.34 -1.88
C ASP A 147 -9.96 -28.71 -1.33
N ASN A 148 -8.74 -29.14 -1.64
CA ASN A 148 -8.22 -30.45 -1.27
C ASN A 148 -6.69 -30.44 -1.11
N MET A 149 -6.18 -31.48 -0.45
CA MET A 149 -4.75 -31.62 -0.12
C MET A 149 -3.83 -31.65 -1.35
N ASP A 150 -4.28 -32.17 -2.49
CA ASP A 150 -3.44 -32.27 -3.69
C ASP A 150 -3.36 -30.93 -4.44
N GLU A 151 -4.45 -30.17 -4.45
CA GLU A 151 -4.45 -28.78 -4.90
C GLU A 151 -3.60 -27.90 -4.00
N GLU A 152 -3.83 -27.94 -2.68
CA GLU A 152 -3.06 -27.17 -1.71
C GLU A 152 -1.56 -27.49 -1.82
N ARG A 153 -1.18 -28.77 -1.97
CA ARG A 153 0.21 -29.17 -2.19
C ARG A 153 0.80 -28.53 -3.45
N ARG A 154 0.06 -28.49 -4.56
CA ARG A 154 0.52 -27.87 -5.83
C ARG A 154 0.71 -26.36 -5.68
N VAL A 155 -0.24 -25.68 -5.02
CA VAL A 155 -0.13 -24.22 -4.83
C VAL A 155 1.00 -23.88 -3.86
N LEU A 156 1.17 -24.64 -2.78
CA LEU A 156 2.30 -24.47 -1.85
C LEU A 156 3.65 -24.72 -2.54
N GLN A 157 3.73 -25.66 -3.48
CA GLN A 157 4.93 -25.82 -4.32
C GLN A 157 5.22 -24.57 -5.14
N ALA A 158 4.22 -24.00 -5.83
CA ALA A 158 4.36 -22.77 -6.59
C ALA A 158 4.74 -21.56 -5.71
N SER A 159 4.19 -21.47 -4.49
CA SER A 159 4.54 -20.47 -3.48
C SER A 159 6.00 -20.59 -3.05
N ASN A 160 6.47 -21.82 -2.77
CA ASN A 160 7.86 -22.07 -2.42
C ASN A 160 8.84 -21.75 -3.56
N GLU A 161 8.50 -22.10 -4.80
CA GLU A 161 9.29 -21.72 -5.99
C GLU A 161 9.38 -20.19 -6.13
N LEU A 162 8.27 -19.49 -5.92
CA LEU A 162 8.24 -18.03 -5.97
C LEU A 162 9.08 -17.40 -4.84
N ALA A 163 8.96 -17.92 -3.62
CA ALA A 163 9.77 -17.49 -2.48
C ALA A 163 11.27 -17.70 -2.76
N GLN A 164 11.66 -18.84 -3.35
CA GLN A 164 13.04 -19.09 -3.76
C GLN A 164 13.52 -18.07 -4.80
N ARG A 165 12.70 -17.73 -5.80
CA ARG A 165 13.05 -16.69 -6.78
C ARG A 165 13.29 -15.34 -6.12
N PHE A 166 12.48 -14.97 -5.13
CA PHE A 166 12.64 -13.71 -4.40
C PHE A 166 13.99 -13.60 -3.67
N LEU A 167 14.58 -14.71 -3.22
CA LEU A 167 15.89 -14.70 -2.55
C LEU A 167 17.04 -14.20 -3.44
N TYR A 168 16.87 -14.23 -4.76
CA TYR A 168 17.92 -13.92 -5.73
C TYR A 168 17.64 -12.64 -6.54
N LEU A 169 16.62 -11.86 -6.18
CA LEU A 169 16.31 -10.61 -6.89
C LEU A 169 17.21 -9.45 -6.47
N SER A 170 17.60 -9.39 -5.19
CA SER A 170 18.37 -8.25 -4.69
C SER A 170 19.86 -8.39 -4.95
N GLU A 171 20.47 -7.31 -5.43
CA GLU A 171 21.91 -7.16 -5.61
C GLU A 171 22.53 -6.44 -4.39
N PRO A 172 23.80 -6.68 -4.04
CA PRO A 172 24.49 -5.90 -3.02
C PRO A 172 24.77 -4.46 -3.51
N VAL A 173 24.76 -3.48 -2.59
CA VAL A 173 25.18 -2.10 -2.88
C VAL A 173 26.50 -1.78 -2.19
N SER A 174 27.41 -1.14 -2.92
CA SER A 174 28.67 -0.67 -2.37
C SER A 174 28.47 0.54 -1.46
N VAL A 175 29.11 0.54 -0.29
CA VAL A 175 29.22 1.73 0.55
C VAL A 175 30.41 2.54 0.07
N VAL A 176 30.19 3.83 -0.23
CA VAL A 176 31.22 4.71 -0.78
C VAL A 176 31.48 5.90 0.15
N GLU A 177 32.74 6.30 0.26
CA GLU A 177 33.14 7.54 0.93
C GLU A 177 32.87 8.72 -0.01
N THR A 178 31.83 9.50 0.29
CA THR A 178 31.48 10.71 -0.45
C THR A 178 30.83 11.71 0.50
N GLU A 179 30.91 12.99 0.14
CA GLU A 179 30.23 14.05 0.87
C GLU A 179 28.70 13.88 0.76
N LEU A 180 28.01 14.04 1.89
CA LEU A 180 26.55 14.05 1.95
C LEU A 180 26.04 15.44 1.56
N LYS A 181 25.27 15.52 0.48
CA LYS A 181 24.63 16.76 0.07
C LYS A 181 23.45 17.09 0.99
N PRO A 182 23.21 18.39 1.25
CA PRO A 182 22.04 18.81 2.01
C PRO A 182 20.77 18.53 1.22
N TRP A 183 19.71 18.17 1.95
CA TRP A 183 18.37 18.03 1.38
C TRP A 183 17.88 19.39 0.84
N PRO A 184 17.53 19.51 -0.46
CA PRO A 184 17.13 20.79 -1.07
C PRO A 184 15.74 21.27 -0.65
N GLY A 185 14.95 20.45 0.05
CA GLY A 185 13.55 20.73 0.35
C GLY A 185 12.59 19.99 -0.60
N PRO A 186 11.27 20.10 -0.37
CA PRO A 186 10.24 19.42 -1.15
C PRO A 186 10.33 19.73 -2.66
N PHE A 187 10.06 18.72 -3.48
CA PHE A 187 9.99 18.85 -4.93
C PHE A 187 8.60 19.33 -5.34
N CYS A 188 8.50 20.57 -5.84
CA CYS A 188 7.25 21.08 -6.42
C CYS A 188 7.20 20.78 -7.92
N GLN A 189 7.36 19.51 -8.32
CA GLN A 189 7.46 19.17 -9.75
C GLN A 189 6.11 19.01 -10.44
N GLN A 190 5.07 18.49 -9.77
CA GLN A 190 3.74 18.34 -10.37
C GLN A 190 2.62 18.50 -9.33
N ASN A 191 1.74 19.49 -9.54
CA ASN A 191 0.43 19.56 -8.88
C ASN A 191 -0.55 18.64 -9.61
N TRP A 192 -0.24 17.34 -9.65
CA TRP A 192 -1.21 16.35 -10.09
C TRP A 192 -2.16 16.05 -8.92
N GLN A 193 -3.45 16.25 -9.15
CA GLN A 193 -4.51 15.99 -8.19
C GLN A 193 -5.61 15.21 -8.87
N LEU A 194 -6.12 14.23 -8.15
CA LEU A 194 -7.23 13.42 -8.65
C LEU A 194 -8.54 14.15 -8.44
N GLN A 195 -9.39 14.13 -9.48
CA GLN A 195 -10.74 14.61 -9.34
C GLN A 195 -11.49 13.78 -8.29
N ARG A 196 -12.22 14.47 -7.40
CA ARG A 196 -13.04 13.85 -6.37
C ARG A 196 -14.46 13.74 -6.88
N PHE A 197 -14.99 12.52 -6.88
CA PHE A 197 -16.34 12.23 -7.34
C PHE A 197 -17.25 11.94 -6.15
N GLU A 198 -18.45 12.51 -6.21
CA GLU A 198 -19.54 12.12 -5.32
C GLU A 198 -20.21 10.86 -5.88
N VAL A 199 -20.52 9.92 -5.00
CA VAL A 199 -21.17 8.66 -5.34
C VAL A 199 -22.53 8.63 -4.68
N ASN A 200 -23.58 8.56 -5.48
CA ASN A 200 -24.97 8.61 -5.02
C ASN A 200 -25.65 7.25 -5.12
N THR A 201 -25.38 6.52 -6.21
CA THR A 201 -26.06 5.26 -6.52
C THR A 201 -25.14 4.29 -7.23
N ILE A 202 -25.52 3.01 -7.25
CA ILE A 202 -24.83 1.94 -7.95
C ILE A 202 -25.83 1.11 -8.73
N ALA A 203 -25.44 0.68 -9.94
CA ALA A 203 -26.25 -0.22 -10.77
C ALA A 203 -26.58 -1.50 -10.01
N LYS A 204 -27.86 -1.80 -9.89
CA LYS A 204 -28.34 -2.99 -9.19
C LYS A 204 -27.78 -4.28 -9.78
N GLU A 205 -27.65 -4.35 -11.10
CA GLU A 205 -27.12 -5.52 -11.81
C GLU A 205 -25.66 -5.78 -11.44
N LEU A 206 -24.85 -4.72 -11.32
CA LEU A 206 -23.46 -4.84 -10.88
C LEU A 206 -23.37 -5.43 -9.47
N ALA A 207 -24.19 -4.91 -8.55
CA ALA A 207 -24.17 -5.40 -7.19
C ALA A 207 -24.62 -6.86 -7.08
N GLN A 208 -25.63 -7.25 -7.86
CA GLN A 208 -26.07 -8.64 -7.95
C GLN A 208 -25.01 -9.55 -8.56
N GLU A 209 -24.34 -9.13 -9.63
CA GLU A 209 -23.25 -9.89 -10.25
C GLU A 209 -22.14 -10.20 -9.24
N LEU A 210 -21.69 -9.19 -8.48
CA LEU A 210 -20.66 -9.36 -7.47
C LEU A 210 -21.09 -10.28 -6.33
N VAL A 211 -22.33 -10.15 -5.86
CA VAL A 211 -22.86 -10.98 -4.76
C VAL A 211 -23.06 -12.44 -5.19
N VAL A 212 -23.58 -12.68 -6.39
CA VAL A 212 -23.65 -14.03 -6.97
C VAL A 212 -22.24 -14.62 -7.06
N LYS A 213 -21.27 -13.84 -7.53
CA LYS A 213 -19.89 -14.33 -7.58
C LYS A 213 -19.32 -14.61 -6.19
N SER A 214 -19.66 -13.78 -5.21
CA SER A 214 -19.21 -13.93 -3.81
C SER A 214 -19.79 -15.18 -3.15
N THR A 215 -21.04 -15.56 -3.47
CA THR A 215 -21.63 -16.80 -2.95
C THR A 215 -21.07 -18.05 -3.65
N GLU A 216 -20.67 -17.95 -4.92
CA GLU A 216 -20.02 -19.05 -5.66
C GLU A 216 -18.64 -19.42 -5.10
N VAL A 217 -17.83 -18.44 -4.71
CA VAL A 217 -16.41 -18.65 -4.35
C VAL A 217 -16.18 -19.15 -2.92
N GLY A 218 -17.24 -19.29 -2.12
CA GLY A 218 -17.19 -19.78 -0.75
C GLY A 218 -17.20 -18.68 0.33
N GLN A 219 -17.49 -19.10 1.56
CA GLN A 219 -17.72 -18.18 2.67
C GLN A 219 -16.46 -17.38 3.04
N GLY A 220 -16.67 -16.09 3.34
CA GLY A 220 -15.64 -15.20 3.85
C GLY A 220 -14.74 -14.58 2.78
N ARG A 221 -14.88 -14.95 1.50
CA ARG A 221 -14.11 -14.33 0.41
C ARG A 221 -14.85 -13.16 -0.19
N GLU A 222 -14.12 -12.07 -0.38
CA GLU A 222 -14.63 -10.87 -1.04
C GLU A 222 -14.51 -10.99 -2.56
N VAL A 223 -15.40 -10.31 -3.28
CA VAL A 223 -15.31 -10.15 -4.73
C VAL A 223 -15.35 -8.67 -5.05
N ALA A 224 -14.50 -8.23 -5.96
CA ALA A 224 -14.32 -6.83 -6.28
C ALA A 224 -14.21 -6.56 -7.76
N VAL A 225 -14.45 -5.31 -8.14
CA VAL A 225 -14.31 -4.83 -9.51
C VAL A 225 -14.02 -3.33 -9.50
N ILE A 226 -13.42 -2.85 -10.59
CA ILE A 226 -13.38 -1.41 -10.87
C ILE A 226 -14.68 -1.01 -11.57
N GLY A 227 -15.42 -0.11 -10.92
CA GLY A 227 -16.54 0.63 -11.51
C GLY A 227 -16.11 2.02 -11.98
N ILE A 228 -17.04 2.71 -12.63
CA ILE A 228 -16.88 4.08 -13.11
C ILE A 228 -18.05 4.92 -12.62
N VAL A 229 -17.74 6.11 -12.10
CA VAL A 229 -18.72 7.10 -11.66
C VAL A 229 -19.04 8.05 -12.82
N ASP A 230 -20.33 8.24 -13.10
CA ASP A 230 -20.80 9.23 -14.07
C ASP A 230 -20.99 10.62 -13.45
N GLU A 231 -21.41 11.60 -14.27
CA GLU A 231 -21.65 12.99 -13.82
C GLU A 231 -22.77 13.14 -12.78
N LYS A 232 -23.64 12.13 -12.63
CA LYS A 232 -24.73 12.11 -11.65
C LYS A 232 -24.35 11.36 -10.37
N GLY A 233 -23.14 10.83 -10.29
CA GLY A 233 -22.70 9.98 -9.19
C GLY A 233 -23.29 8.57 -9.24
N HIS A 234 -23.70 8.08 -10.41
CA HIS A 234 -24.13 6.70 -10.62
C HIS A 234 -22.95 5.82 -11.03
N VAL A 235 -22.87 4.62 -10.44
CA VAL A 235 -21.76 3.69 -10.63
C VAL A 235 -22.16 2.50 -11.49
N THR A 236 -21.41 2.29 -12.57
CA THR A 236 -21.52 1.11 -13.44
C THR A 236 -20.21 0.32 -13.47
N GLY A 237 -20.29 -0.98 -13.78
CA GLY A 237 -19.12 -1.85 -13.86
C GLY A 237 -18.29 -1.56 -15.11
N MET A 238 -16.96 -1.53 -14.98
CA MET A 238 -16.03 -1.40 -16.12
C MET A 238 -15.18 -2.65 -16.32
N GLY A 239 -14.77 -3.29 -15.23
CA GLY A 239 -13.92 -4.48 -15.25
C GLY A 239 -14.66 -5.80 -15.07
N LYS A 240 -13.90 -6.89 -15.04
CA LYS A 240 -14.40 -8.22 -14.63
C LYS A 240 -14.28 -8.43 -13.12
N PRO A 241 -15.25 -9.09 -12.47
CA PRO A 241 -15.11 -9.44 -11.05
C PRO A 241 -13.81 -10.22 -10.79
N VAL A 242 -13.08 -9.81 -9.76
CA VAL A 242 -11.91 -10.49 -9.22
C VAL A 242 -12.21 -10.98 -7.82
N VAL A 243 -11.73 -12.17 -7.50
CA VAL A 243 -11.91 -12.75 -6.16
C VAL A 243 -10.77 -12.29 -5.28
N GLY A 244 -11.09 -11.82 -4.08
CA GLY A 244 -10.14 -11.46 -3.02
C GLY A 244 -9.91 -12.60 -2.02
N GLY A 245 -9.25 -12.25 -0.92
CA GLY A 245 -9.08 -13.11 0.24
C GLY A 245 -10.16 -12.85 1.29
N MET A 246 -9.88 -13.25 2.53
CA MET A 246 -10.73 -12.94 3.69
C MET A 246 -10.34 -11.58 4.27
N GLY A 247 -11.17 -10.56 4.04
CA GLY A 247 -10.93 -9.20 4.55
C GLY A 247 -9.92 -8.37 3.75
N TYR A 248 -9.59 -8.77 2.52
CA TYR A 248 -8.73 -7.98 1.64
C TYR A 248 -8.89 -8.33 0.16
N ILE A 249 -8.65 -7.34 -0.71
CA ILE A 249 -8.56 -7.49 -2.16
C ILE A 249 -7.19 -7.00 -2.65
N PRO A 250 -6.41 -7.85 -3.34
CA PRO A 250 -5.09 -7.44 -3.83
C PRO A 250 -5.15 -6.31 -4.86
N SER A 251 -4.31 -5.27 -4.68
CA SER A 251 -4.37 -4.06 -5.51
C SER A 251 -3.97 -4.30 -6.97
N ARG A 252 -3.03 -5.21 -7.27
CA ARG A 252 -2.72 -5.50 -8.68
C ARG A 252 -3.86 -6.26 -9.33
N LEU A 253 -4.45 -7.23 -8.61
CA LEU A 253 -5.55 -8.02 -9.15
C LEU A 253 -6.81 -7.19 -9.40
N ILE A 254 -7.21 -6.31 -8.49
CA ILE A 254 -8.35 -5.40 -8.77
C ILE A 254 -8.07 -4.49 -9.95
N ALA A 255 -6.86 -3.95 -10.11
CA ALA A 255 -6.53 -3.16 -11.29
C ALA A 255 -6.57 -3.98 -12.60
N SER A 256 -6.14 -5.25 -12.54
CA SER A 256 -6.19 -6.17 -13.68
C SER A 256 -7.61 -6.50 -14.16
N SER A 257 -8.63 -6.21 -13.35
CA SER A 257 -10.03 -6.32 -13.78
C SER A 257 -10.36 -5.42 -14.97
N ALA A 258 -9.64 -4.30 -15.10
CA ALA A 258 -10.07 -3.16 -15.88
C ALA A 258 -9.01 -2.67 -16.88
N VAL A 259 -7.72 -2.83 -16.56
CA VAL A 259 -6.61 -2.34 -17.40
C VAL A 259 -5.49 -3.36 -17.51
N ASP A 260 -4.65 -3.22 -18.53
CA ASP A 260 -3.43 -4.02 -18.65
C ASP A 260 -2.36 -3.54 -17.67
N ILE A 261 -2.08 -4.39 -16.68
CA ILE A 261 -1.12 -4.16 -15.60
C ILE A 261 0.29 -4.75 -15.89
N SER A 262 0.46 -5.42 -17.03
CA SER A 262 1.67 -6.17 -17.36
C SER A 262 2.89 -5.26 -17.41
N GLY A 263 3.95 -5.65 -16.70
CA GLY A 263 5.19 -4.90 -16.70
C GLY A 263 5.12 -3.51 -16.06
N ARG A 264 4.08 -3.19 -15.28
CA ARG A 264 3.86 -1.87 -14.69
C ARG A 264 3.70 -1.88 -13.18
N SER A 265 4.21 -0.84 -12.53
CA SER A 265 4.07 -0.60 -11.08
C SER A 265 2.64 -0.18 -10.71
N LEU A 266 2.24 -0.35 -9.45
CA LEU A 266 0.97 0.17 -8.95
C LEU A 266 0.88 1.70 -9.07
N LYS A 267 1.98 2.41 -8.81
CA LYS A 267 2.06 3.87 -9.04
C LYS A 267 1.66 4.21 -10.47
N GLU A 268 2.23 3.53 -11.47
CA GLU A 268 1.91 3.79 -12.88
C GLU A 268 0.48 3.40 -13.23
N ILE A 269 0.03 2.22 -12.78
CA ILE A 269 -1.29 1.69 -13.06
C ILE A 269 -2.38 2.66 -12.56
N TYR A 270 -2.31 3.06 -11.29
CA TYR A 270 -3.34 3.91 -10.68
C TYR A 270 -3.24 5.39 -11.06
N ALA A 271 -2.05 5.86 -11.45
CA ALA A 271 -1.88 7.25 -11.88
C ALA A 271 -2.21 7.47 -13.37
N LYS A 272 -2.03 6.47 -14.23
CA LYS A 272 -2.09 6.66 -15.69
C LYS A 272 -3.09 5.78 -16.44
N LEU A 273 -3.45 4.62 -15.90
CA LEU A 273 -4.26 3.63 -16.63
C LEU A 273 -5.66 3.51 -16.08
N VAL A 274 -5.78 3.36 -14.76
CA VAL A 274 -7.08 3.34 -14.09
C VAL A 274 -7.71 4.73 -14.27
N PRO A 275 -8.94 4.81 -14.81
CA PRO A 275 -9.61 6.08 -15.06
C PRO A 275 -9.70 6.97 -13.81
N GLU A 276 -9.74 8.29 -14.04
CA GLU A 276 -9.84 9.27 -12.96
C GLU A 276 -11.14 9.14 -12.17
N ASN A 277 -12.23 8.82 -12.86
CA ASN A 277 -13.55 8.58 -12.29
C ASN A 277 -13.80 7.13 -11.87
N ALA A 278 -12.74 6.35 -11.65
CA ALA A 278 -12.88 4.99 -11.13
C ALA A 278 -13.39 4.96 -9.68
N VAL A 279 -14.03 3.86 -9.32
CA VAL A 279 -14.45 3.53 -7.96
C VAL A 279 -14.20 2.05 -7.72
N PHE A 280 -13.71 1.70 -6.55
CA PHE A 280 -13.59 0.30 -6.17
C PHE A 280 -14.93 -0.17 -5.62
N VAL A 281 -15.43 -1.30 -6.14
CA VAL A 281 -16.67 -1.89 -5.66
C VAL A 281 -16.36 -3.30 -5.19
N HIS A 282 -16.70 -3.65 -3.96
CA HIS A 282 -16.47 -4.98 -3.43
C HIS A 282 -17.62 -5.50 -2.56
N THR A 283 -17.65 -6.80 -2.32
CA THR A 283 -18.60 -7.44 -1.42
C THR A 283 -18.08 -7.50 0.01
N HIS A 284 -18.99 -7.35 0.98
CA HIS A 284 -18.77 -7.60 2.41
C HIS A 284 -19.68 -8.77 2.85
N PRO A 285 -19.22 -10.02 2.74
CA PRO A 285 -19.98 -11.18 3.18
C PRO A 285 -20.31 -11.11 4.68
N GLY A 286 -21.57 -11.33 5.04
CA GLY A 286 -22.05 -11.31 6.42
C GLY A 286 -22.37 -9.92 6.98
N GLY A 287 -22.00 -8.84 6.27
CA GLY A 287 -22.18 -7.45 6.71
C GLY A 287 -23.34 -6.71 6.02
N THR A 288 -23.49 -5.44 6.36
CA THR A 288 -24.41 -4.47 5.70
C THR A 288 -23.70 -3.57 4.69
N GLY A 289 -22.41 -3.81 4.45
CA GLY A 289 -21.56 -2.95 3.63
C GLY A 289 -20.87 -1.84 4.41
N VAL A 290 -20.95 -1.83 5.75
CA VAL A 290 -20.16 -0.90 6.57
C VAL A 290 -18.68 -1.30 6.49
N MET A 291 -17.84 -0.31 6.21
CA MET A 291 -16.40 -0.47 6.01
C MET A 291 -15.60 -0.08 7.25
N HIS A 292 -14.39 -0.63 7.34
CA HIS A 292 -13.40 -0.32 8.36
C HIS A 292 -12.24 0.51 7.80
N MET A 293 -11.33 0.95 8.67
CA MET A 293 -10.15 1.73 8.28
C MET A 293 -9.34 1.07 7.15
N GLY A 294 -9.29 -0.26 7.10
CA GLY A 294 -8.61 -0.99 6.02
C GLY A 294 -9.14 -0.63 4.63
N ASP A 295 -10.45 -0.55 4.46
CA ASP A 295 -11.10 -0.21 3.18
C ASP A 295 -10.85 1.26 2.84
N ALA A 296 -11.01 2.14 3.84
CA ALA A 296 -10.77 3.58 3.67
C ALA A 296 -9.34 3.84 3.19
N MET A 297 -8.35 3.11 3.71
CA MET A 297 -6.97 3.22 3.26
C MET A 297 -6.73 2.50 1.93
N ALA A 298 -7.38 1.36 1.67
CA ALA A 298 -7.25 0.61 0.43
C ALA A 298 -7.89 1.31 -0.78
N GLY A 299 -8.84 2.23 -0.57
CA GLY A 299 -9.45 3.06 -1.61
C GLY A 299 -9.00 4.52 -1.53
N PRO A 300 -9.78 5.39 -0.87
CA PRO A 300 -9.59 6.84 -0.92
C PRO A 300 -8.28 7.30 -0.27
N GLY A 301 -7.82 6.67 0.80
CA GLY A 301 -6.60 7.05 1.51
C GLY A 301 -5.32 6.83 0.68
N THR A 302 -5.23 5.68 -0.01
CA THR A 302 -4.04 5.34 -0.81
C THR A 302 -4.17 5.78 -2.27
N TRP A 303 -5.23 5.37 -2.94
CA TRP A 303 -5.37 5.52 -4.39
C TRP A 303 -6.23 6.72 -4.81
N GLY A 304 -6.79 7.48 -3.85
CA GLY A 304 -7.57 8.68 -4.17
C GLY A 304 -8.84 8.37 -4.97
N ARG A 305 -9.42 7.20 -4.76
CA ARG A 305 -10.64 6.73 -5.42
C ARG A 305 -11.67 6.32 -4.37
N PRO A 306 -12.97 6.62 -4.55
CA PRO A 306 -14.00 6.10 -3.67
C PRO A 306 -13.98 4.57 -3.61
N ILE A 307 -14.49 4.01 -2.52
CA ILE A 307 -14.67 2.57 -2.34
C ILE A 307 -16.09 2.28 -1.86
N ILE A 308 -16.76 1.30 -2.47
CA ILE A 308 -18.12 0.86 -2.20
C ILE A 308 -18.09 -0.57 -1.70
N ALA A 309 -18.71 -0.83 -0.55
CA ALA A 309 -18.93 -2.16 -0.06
C ALA A 309 -20.42 -2.55 -0.15
N ILE A 310 -20.68 -3.71 -0.73
CA ILE A 310 -22.01 -4.33 -0.87
C ILE A 310 -22.13 -5.43 0.19
N GLY A 311 -22.91 -5.17 1.23
CA GLY A 311 -23.20 -6.17 2.26
C GLY A 311 -24.23 -7.18 1.80
N HIS A 312 -23.97 -8.47 2.04
CA HIS A 312 -24.94 -9.53 1.79
C HIS A 312 -24.87 -10.62 2.85
N ASP A 313 -25.94 -11.41 2.98
CA ASP A 313 -25.93 -12.62 3.80
C ASP A 313 -25.42 -13.86 3.04
N GLN A 314 -25.39 -14.98 3.75
CA GLN A 314 -25.00 -16.29 3.25
C GLN A 314 -25.87 -16.79 2.07
N ASP A 315 -27.11 -16.31 1.96
CA ASP A 315 -28.03 -16.69 0.89
C ASP A 315 -27.92 -15.75 -0.33
N GLY A 316 -27.02 -14.77 -0.27
CA GLY A 316 -26.80 -13.78 -1.33
C GLY A 316 -27.82 -12.64 -1.33
N ASN A 317 -28.61 -12.47 -0.25
CA ASN A 317 -29.50 -11.32 -0.15
C ASN A 317 -28.69 -10.08 0.21
N ILE A 318 -28.79 -9.05 -0.63
CA ILE A 318 -28.15 -7.76 -0.38
C ILE A 318 -28.82 -7.07 0.81
N LYS A 319 -28.02 -6.70 1.81
CA LYS A 319 -28.43 -5.99 3.02
C LYS A 319 -28.24 -4.48 2.94
N GLY A 320 -27.35 -4.02 2.07
CA GLY A 320 -27.07 -2.61 1.88
C GLY A 320 -25.81 -2.38 1.06
N ALA A 321 -25.64 -1.15 0.60
CA ALA A 321 -24.41 -0.67 -0.03
C ALA A 321 -23.99 0.64 0.64
N THR A 322 -22.71 0.76 0.96
CA THR A 322 -22.16 2.02 1.47
C THR A 322 -20.91 2.41 0.70
N VAL A 323 -20.59 3.70 0.69
CA VAL A 323 -19.40 4.27 0.06
C VAL A 323 -18.57 5.06 1.08
N ILE A 324 -17.25 4.98 0.96
CA ILE A 324 -16.33 5.98 1.51
C ILE A 324 -15.76 6.76 0.34
N GLU A 325 -16.10 8.05 0.29
CA GLU A 325 -15.64 8.98 -0.74
C GLU A 325 -14.29 9.59 -0.36
N VAL A 326 -13.62 10.21 -1.33
CA VAL A 326 -12.36 10.93 -1.08
C VAL A 326 -12.65 12.25 -0.36
N ARG A 327 -12.37 12.32 0.94
CA ARG A 327 -12.62 13.50 1.79
C ARG A 327 -11.40 13.85 2.66
N GLU A 328 -11.33 15.08 3.12
CA GLU A 328 -10.20 15.58 3.91
C GLU A 328 -10.03 14.86 5.24
N GLU A 329 -11.14 14.46 5.86
CA GLU A 329 -11.18 13.76 7.13
C GLU A 329 -10.39 12.44 7.10
N ILE A 330 -10.38 11.73 5.96
CA ILE A 330 -9.62 10.48 5.78
C ILE A 330 -8.13 10.74 5.97
N PHE A 331 -7.64 11.83 5.37
CA PHE A 331 -6.22 12.17 5.40
C PHE A 331 -5.81 12.66 6.79
N ARG A 332 -6.67 13.46 7.44
CA ARG A 332 -6.48 13.88 8.83
C ARG A 332 -6.40 12.69 9.78
N LEU A 333 -7.32 11.73 9.66
CA LEU A 333 -7.33 10.52 10.49
C LEU A 333 -6.11 9.63 10.21
N ALA A 334 -5.68 9.52 8.95
CA ALA A 334 -4.49 8.76 8.58
C ALA A 334 -3.19 9.39 9.12
N ASP A 335 -3.06 10.72 9.06
CA ASP A 335 -1.93 11.45 9.64
C ASP A 335 -1.90 11.29 11.17
N GLU A 336 -3.07 11.31 11.82
CA GLU A 336 -3.20 11.06 13.24
C GLU A 336 -2.83 9.61 13.63
N ASP A 337 -3.31 8.60 12.88
CA ASP A 337 -2.96 7.19 13.13
C ASP A 337 -1.45 6.94 13.00
N GLU A 338 -0.81 7.53 11.98
CA GLU A 338 0.64 7.46 11.79
C GLU A 338 1.40 8.08 12.97
N LYS A 339 0.94 9.23 13.47
CA LYS A 339 1.55 9.93 14.61
C LYS A 339 1.43 9.13 15.90
N ILE A 340 0.22 8.70 16.25
CA ILE A 340 -0.06 7.92 17.47
C ILE A 340 0.68 6.58 17.45
N SER A 341 0.79 5.96 16.26
CA SER A 341 1.56 4.72 16.09
C SER A 341 3.05 4.89 16.40
N GLN A 342 3.62 6.10 16.27
CA GLN A 342 4.99 6.40 16.70
C GLN A 342 5.05 6.74 18.20
N GLU A 343 4.09 7.50 18.71
CA GLU A 343 3.98 7.89 20.14
C GLU A 343 3.85 6.66 21.05
N PHE A 344 3.28 5.56 20.57
CA PHE A 344 3.20 4.29 21.30
C PHE A 344 4.54 3.85 21.90
N PHE A 345 5.64 4.09 21.19
CA PHE A 345 6.98 3.71 21.64
C PHE A 345 7.62 4.71 22.61
N GLN A 346 6.94 5.82 22.89
CA GLN A 346 7.34 6.84 23.85
C GLN A 346 6.56 6.73 25.17
N ALA A 347 5.55 5.85 25.24
CA ALA A 347 4.80 5.62 26.46
C ALA A 347 5.67 4.99 27.55
N GLU A 348 5.79 5.67 28.69
CA GLU A 348 6.57 5.20 29.84
C GLU A 348 5.72 4.51 30.92
N THR A 349 4.38 4.62 30.84
CA THR A 349 3.45 4.00 31.79
C THR A 349 2.30 3.26 31.09
N PRO A 350 1.69 2.26 31.75
CA PRO A 350 0.51 1.56 31.22
C PRO A 350 -0.67 2.48 30.92
N GLU A 351 -0.85 3.56 31.70
CA GLU A 351 -1.92 4.54 31.49
C GLU A 351 -1.70 5.33 30.19
N ALA A 352 -0.47 5.78 29.93
CA ALA A 352 -0.13 6.45 28.68
C ALA A 352 -0.28 5.52 27.48
N GLU A 353 0.14 4.24 27.61
CA GLU A 353 -0.07 3.24 26.57
C GLU A 353 -1.58 3.00 26.31
N ALA A 354 -2.38 2.90 27.37
CA ALA A 354 -3.82 2.70 27.28
C ALA A 354 -4.51 3.88 26.59
N GLU A 355 -4.11 5.12 26.87
CA GLU A 355 -4.63 6.31 26.19
C GLU A 355 -4.37 6.27 24.68
N ILE A 356 -3.14 5.95 24.28
CA ILE A 356 -2.74 5.81 22.87
C ILE A 356 -3.55 4.72 22.17
N ARG A 357 -3.69 3.55 22.80
CA ARG A 357 -4.49 2.44 22.25
C ARG A 357 -5.96 2.82 22.11
N ASN A 358 -6.54 3.44 23.13
CA ASN A 358 -7.93 3.89 23.11
C ASN A 358 -8.16 4.92 22.01
N ARG A 359 -7.21 5.86 21.79
CA ARG A 359 -7.31 6.81 20.69
C ARG A 359 -7.21 6.12 19.33
N LYS A 360 -6.32 5.14 19.16
CA LYS A 360 -6.23 4.33 17.93
C LYS A 360 -7.55 3.58 17.64
N PHE A 361 -8.20 3.04 18.66
CA PHE A 361 -9.56 2.47 18.52
C PHE A 361 -10.60 3.53 18.12
N GLY A 362 -10.55 4.72 18.72
CA GLY A 362 -11.42 5.85 18.37
C GLY A 362 -11.26 6.29 16.91
N ILE A 363 -10.02 6.35 16.40
CA ILE A 363 -9.74 6.66 14.98
C ILE A 363 -10.38 5.62 14.07
N ALA A 364 -10.26 4.33 14.40
CA ALA A 364 -10.88 3.26 13.62
C ALA A 364 -12.42 3.42 13.56
N GLN A 365 -13.06 3.83 14.66
CA GLN A 365 -14.49 4.13 14.70
C GLN A 365 -14.85 5.37 13.86
N GLU A 366 -14.02 6.42 13.88
CA GLU A 366 -14.22 7.60 13.05
C GLU A 366 -14.13 7.27 11.56
N PHE A 367 -13.23 6.37 11.15
CA PHE A 367 -13.22 5.84 9.78
C PHE A 367 -14.52 5.12 9.42
N THR A 368 -15.04 4.27 10.30
CA THR A 368 -16.34 3.62 10.09
C THR A 368 -17.47 4.64 9.92
N ALA A 369 -17.43 5.75 10.66
CA ALA A 369 -18.43 6.81 10.59
C ALA A 369 -18.41 7.60 9.25
N LEU A 370 -17.37 7.43 8.42
CA LEU A 370 -17.32 8.03 7.09
C LEU A 370 -18.17 7.28 6.05
N CYS A 371 -18.69 6.10 6.38
CA CYS A 371 -19.53 5.32 5.47
C CYS A 371 -20.85 6.07 5.18
N LYS A 372 -21.11 6.34 3.90
CA LYS A 372 -22.35 6.93 3.38
C LYS A 372 -23.18 5.83 2.72
N ALA A 373 -24.44 5.64 3.12
CA ALA A 373 -25.34 4.71 2.42
C ALA A 373 -25.66 5.21 1.01
N ILE A 374 -25.75 4.30 0.03
CA ILE A 374 -26.10 4.61 -1.36
C ILE A 374 -27.20 3.68 -1.85
N GLU A 375 -27.93 4.11 -2.88
CA GLU A 375 -29.05 3.35 -3.43
C GLU A 375 -28.61 2.39 -4.54
N LEU A 376 -29.30 1.25 -4.62
CA LEU A 376 -29.19 0.26 -5.70
C LEU A 376 -30.31 0.55 -6.71
N VAL A 377 -29.96 1.14 -7.84
CA VAL A 377 -30.92 1.62 -8.85
C VAL A 377 -30.81 0.88 -10.17
#